data_AF-A0A353VLS3-F1
#
_entry.id   AF-A0A353VLS3-F1
#
_cell.length_a   1.000
_cell.length_b   1.000
_cell.length_c   1.000
_cell.angle_alpha   90.00
_cell.angle_beta   90.00
_cell.angle_gamma   90.00
#
_symmetry.space_group_name_H-M   'P 1'
#
loop_
_entity.id
_entity.type
_entity.pdbx_description
1 polymer ?
#
loop_
_entity_poly.entity_id
_entity_poly.type
_entity_poly.pdbx_seq_one_letter_code
_entity_poly.pdbx_strand_id
1 'polypeptide(L)'
;MSIDPVVKHDQSGYSALANNPIWFVDPNGADTSFADNAARTQFNETYKGVDNAIKGFDKKIDNKLAKWQEKGYDNERVNKRMTRQIGKLNSQRSQLHEIKSSFDEVINSETMFHYGTRPNPDGKYLSGGGTLYNKDEDRVDIWFYSGLEGTLVHETRHGAGYSWGEWGWDNGTNSPTNYDYQDEYDAYRQESNYTRIILQGMGRSKLEIMNVIKVNYGNKDYIIKEFHQYCEPEKP
;
A
#
# COMPACT_ATOMS: atom_id res chain seq x y z
N MET A 1 -24.25 -19.53 16.21
CA MET A 1 -24.36 -19.64 17.68
C MET A 1 -23.24 -18.81 18.27
N SER A 2 -23.56 -17.75 19.01
CA SER A 2 -22.56 -17.00 19.78
C SER A 2 -22.33 -17.76 21.07
N ILE A 3 -21.12 -18.28 21.28
CA ILE A 3 -20.72 -18.83 22.59
C ILE A 3 -20.26 -17.61 23.39
N ASP A 4 -21.16 -17.04 24.17
CA ASP A 4 -20.74 -16.05 25.17
C ASP A 4 -19.91 -16.77 26.25
N PRO A 5 -18.76 -16.21 26.66
CA PRO A 5 -17.97 -16.79 27.72
C PRO A 5 -18.77 -16.80 29.02
N VAL A 6 -18.82 -17.95 29.69
CA VAL A 6 -19.44 -18.09 31.01
C VAL A 6 -18.65 -17.25 32.01
N VAL A 7 -19.20 -16.11 32.41
CA VAL A 7 -18.61 -15.26 33.45
C VAL A 7 -18.93 -15.85 34.82
N LYS A 8 -17.89 -16.23 35.58
CA LYS A 8 -18.00 -16.62 36.99
C LYS A 8 -17.48 -15.48 37.86
N HIS A 9 -18.39 -14.78 38.55
CA HIS A 9 -18.06 -13.56 39.30
C HIS A 9 -17.17 -13.79 40.53
N ASP A 10 -17.05 -15.04 40.97
CA ASP A 10 -16.27 -15.48 42.13
C ASP A 10 -14.88 -16.01 41.76
N GLN A 11 -14.56 -16.11 40.46
CA GLN A 11 -13.26 -16.58 39.96
C GLN A 11 -12.57 -15.46 39.18
N SER A 12 -11.25 -15.35 39.32
CA SER A 12 -10.46 -14.54 38.38
C SER A 12 -10.67 -15.11 36.97
N GLY A 13 -10.77 -14.24 35.95
CA GLY A 13 -10.88 -14.67 34.55
C GLY A 13 -9.73 -15.60 34.13
N TYR A 14 -8.57 -15.46 34.78
CA TYR A 14 -7.40 -16.35 34.62
C TYR A 14 -7.64 -17.76 35.21
N SER A 15 -8.32 -17.84 36.36
CA SER A 15 -8.68 -19.09 37.02
C SER A 15 -9.82 -19.82 36.31
N ALA A 16 -10.80 -19.09 35.76
CA ALA A 16 -11.93 -19.65 35.03
C ALA A 16 -11.51 -20.36 33.73
N LEU A 17 -10.36 -19.98 33.17
CA LEU A 17 -9.73 -20.59 32.01
C LEU A 17 -8.63 -21.61 32.38
N ALA A 18 -8.59 -22.08 33.63
CA ALA A 18 -7.75 -23.18 34.09
C ALA A 18 -6.24 -23.03 33.78
N ASN A 19 -5.67 -21.83 33.96
CA ASN A 19 -4.27 -21.55 33.61
C ASN A 19 -3.95 -21.77 32.13
N ASN A 20 -4.96 -21.91 31.26
CA ASN A 20 -4.74 -21.91 29.83
C ASN A 20 -4.47 -20.44 29.47
N PRO A 21 -3.22 -20.07 29.15
CA PRO A 21 -2.95 -18.70 28.79
C PRO A 21 -3.86 -18.36 27.61
N ILE A 22 -4.59 -17.23 27.70
CA ILE A 22 -5.14 -16.62 26.49
C ILE A 22 -3.91 -16.13 25.73
N TRP A 23 -3.34 -17.04 24.96
CA TRP A 23 -2.50 -16.71 23.85
C TRP A 23 -3.43 -15.97 22.90
N PHE A 24 -3.35 -14.63 22.89
CA PHE A 24 -3.61 -13.86 21.67
C PHE A 24 -2.53 -14.22 20.65
N VAL A 25 -2.43 -15.52 20.35
CA VAL A 25 -1.78 -16.01 19.17
C VAL A 25 -2.84 -15.78 18.12
N ASP A 26 -2.76 -14.60 17.51
CA ASP A 26 -2.92 -14.57 16.07
C ASP A 26 -2.20 -15.81 15.53
N PRO A 27 -2.91 -16.82 14.97
CA PRO A 27 -2.31 -18.07 14.51
C PRO A 27 -1.15 -17.87 13.53
N ASN A 28 -1.04 -16.68 12.93
CA ASN A 28 0.01 -16.30 12.00
C ASN A 28 1.10 -15.40 12.63
N GLY A 29 0.88 -14.82 13.82
CA GLY A 29 1.85 -13.98 14.54
C GLY A 29 2.40 -12.79 13.74
N ALA A 30 1.79 -12.43 12.61
CA ALA A 30 2.33 -11.53 11.60
C ALA A 30 1.66 -10.15 11.67
N ASP A 31 1.43 -9.66 12.89
CA ASP A 31 1.06 -8.26 13.07
C ASP A 31 2.19 -7.39 12.50
N THR A 32 1.85 -6.50 11.55
CA THR A 32 2.72 -5.37 11.20
C THR A 32 3.24 -4.70 12.47
N SER A 33 4.54 -4.82 12.70
CA SER A 33 5.22 -4.28 13.87
C SER A 33 5.86 -2.95 13.54
N PHE A 34 6.16 -2.15 14.57
CA PHE A 34 6.66 -0.79 14.41
C PHE A 34 7.84 -0.55 15.34
N ALA A 35 8.88 0.12 14.84
CA ALA A 35 10.05 0.49 15.64
C ALA A 35 9.69 1.46 16.77
N ASP A 36 8.72 2.35 16.54
CA ASP A 36 8.21 3.30 17.53
C ASP A 36 6.76 3.73 17.25
N ASN A 37 6.19 4.50 18.18
CA ASN A 37 4.83 5.04 18.06
C ASN A 37 4.68 6.08 16.94
N ALA A 38 5.75 6.76 16.53
CA ALA A 38 5.69 7.75 15.46
C ALA A 38 5.51 7.05 14.10
N ALA A 39 6.28 5.99 13.84
CA ALA A 39 6.13 5.12 12.68
C ALA A 39 4.71 4.55 12.59
N ARG A 40 4.21 4.02 13.72
CA ARG A 40 2.83 3.50 13.81
C ARG A 40 1.78 4.56 13.53
N THR A 41 1.96 5.77 14.06
CA THR A 41 1.01 6.86 13.85
C THR A 41 0.99 7.28 12.38
N GLN A 42 2.16 7.50 11.78
CA GLN A 42 2.27 7.90 10.38
C GLN A 42 1.72 6.82 9.43
N PHE A 43 1.96 5.53 9.73
CA PHE A 43 1.36 4.43 9.00
C PHE A 43 -0.18 4.48 9.03
N ASN A 44 -0.75 4.54 10.24
CA ASN A 44 -2.19 4.55 10.42
C ASN A 44 -2.86 5.78 9.79
N GLU A 45 -2.23 6.95 9.90
CA GLU A 45 -2.73 8.18 9.29
C GLU A 45 -2.70 8.11 7.76
N THR A 46 -1.61 7.59 7.20
CA THR A 46 -1.47 7.38 5.74
C THR A 46 -2.54 6.41 5.23
N TYR A 47 -2.67 5.24 5.88
CA TYR A 47 -3.67 4.24 5.52
C TYR A 47 -5.11 4.77 5.64
N LYS A 48 -5.44 5.43 6.76
CA LYS A 48 -6.76 6.08 6.94
C LYS A 48 -6.99 7.20 5.93
N GLY A 49 -5.93 7.94 5.56
CA GLY A 49 -5.99 8.97 4.53
C GLY A 49 -6.44 8.41 3.18
N VAL A 50 -5.90 7.26 2.78
CA VAL A 50 -6.31 6.54 1.57
C VAL A 50 -7.78 6.11 1.64
N ASP A 51 -8.18 5.45 2.72
CA ASP A 51 -9.57 4.98 2.90
C ASP A 51 -10.58 6.15 2.89
N ASN A 52 -10.27 7.24 3.59
CA ASN A 52 -11.09 8.44 3.60
C ASN A 52 -11.17 9.10 2.22
N ALA A 53 -10.07 9.13 1.46
CA ALA A 53 -10.05 9.65 0.11
C ALA A 53 -10.94 8.81 -0.83
N ILE A 54 -10.88 7.47 -0.73
CA ILE A 54 -11.76 6.55 -1.48
C ILE A 54 -13.22 6.85 -1.18
N LYS A 55 -13.61 6.88 0.09
CA LYS A 55 -14.99 7.24 0.51
C LYS A 55 -15.42 8.61 0.00
N GLY A 56 -14.50 9.57 -0.01
CA GLY A 56 -14.71 10.89 -0.59
C GLY A 56 -14.97 10.87 -2.10
N PHE A 57 -14.29 10.01 -2.84
CA PHE A 57 -14.54 9.80 -4.27
C PHE A 57 -15.86 9.06 -4.53
N ASP A 58 -16.19 8.03 -3.74
CA ASP A 58 -17.47 7.31 -3.82
C ASP A 58 -18.64 8.30 -3.71
N LYS A 59 -18.65 9.12 -2.66
CA LYS A 59 -19.67 10.15 -2.48
C LYS A 59 -19.73 11.13 -3.65
N LYS A 60 -18.60 11.51 -4.26
CA LYS A 60 -18.59 12.41 -5.42
C LYS A 60 -19.16 11.73 -6.66
N ILE A 61 -18.87 10.46 -6.87
CA ILE A 61 -19.40 9.65 -7.98
C ILE A 61 -20.90 9.48 -7.83
N ASP A 62 -21.39 9.09 -6.65
CA ASP A 62 -22.81 8.90 -6.39
C ASP A 62 -23.61 10.19 -6.62
N ASN A 63 -23.10 11.32 -6.10
CA ASN A 63 -23.70 12.63 -6.34
C ASN A 63 -23.73 13.02 -7.83
N LYS A 64 -22.76 12.56 -8.63
CA LYS A 64 -22.74 12.80 -10.08
C LYS A 64 -23.74 11.88 -10.79
N LEU A 65 -23.82 10.61 -10.40
CA LEU A 65 -24.78 9.67 -10.95
C LEU A 65 -26.22 10.13 -10.70
N ALA A 66 -26.55 10.56 -9.47
CA ALA A 66 -27.86 11.12 -9.14
C ALA A 66 -28.21 12.34 -10.01
N LYS A 67 -27.28 13.30 -10.14
CA LYS A 67 -27.45 14.47 -11.03
C LYS A 67 -27.56 14.13 -12.50
N TRP A 68 -26.96 13.01 -12.92
CA TRP A 68 -27.08 12.54 -14.30
C TRP A 68 -28.48 11.99 -14.53
N GLN A 69 -28.97 11.16 -13.60
CA GLN A 69 -30.31 10.60 -13.62
C GLN A 69 -31.40 11.70 -13.63
N GLU A 70 -31.27 12.73 -12.79
CA GLU A 70 -32.20 13.88 -12.75
C GLU A 70 -32.29 14.64 -14.08
N LYS A 71 -31.18 14.74 -14.82
CA LYS A 71 -31.11 15.50 -16.08
C LYS A 71 -31.60 14.72 -17.29
N GLY A 72 -31.84 13.42 -17.13
CA GLY A 72 -32.17 12.50 -18.21
C GLY A 72 -30.96 12.16 -19.08
N TYR A 73 -31.04 11.00 -19.72
CA TYR A 73 -29.98 10.44 -20.57
C TYR A 73 -30.15 10.82 -22.05
N ASP A 74 -31.15 11.60 -22.41
CA ASP A 74 -31.43 11.92 -23.82
C ASP A 74 -30.54 13.05 -24.37
N ASN A 75 -29.88 13.80 -23.48
CA ASN A 75 -29.00 14.89 -23.88
C ASN A 75 -27.56 14.40 -24.06
N GLU A 76 -27.17 14.17 -25.32
CA GLU A 76 -25.83 13.66 -25.68
C GLU A 76 -24.69 14.53 -25.11
N ARG A 77 -24.84 15.86 -25.10
CA ARG A 77 -23.83 16.77 -24.56
C ARG A 77 -23.67 16.63 -23.04
N VAL A 78 -24.79 16.46 -22.33
CA VAL A 78 -24.77 16.18 -20.88
C VAL A 78 -24.12 14.83 -20.62
N ASN A 79 -24.49 13.79 -21.37
CA ASN A 79 -23.91 12.45 -21.23
C ASN A 79 -22.39 12.47 -21.43
N LYS A 80 -21.91 13.03 -22.54
CA LYS A 80 -20.48 13.15 -22.83
C LYS A 80 -19.72 13.86 -21.69
N ARG A 81 -20.32 14.91 -21.11
CA ARG A 81 -19.73 15.62 -19.96
C ARG A 81 -19.72 14.75 -18.70
N MET A 82 -20.83 14.08 -18.37
CA MET A 82 -20.95 13.28 -17.16
C MET A 82 -20.04 12.04 -17.20
N THR A 83 -19.99 11.33 -18.34
CA THR A 83 -19.05 10.21 -18.55
C THR A 83 -17.61 10.64 -18.31
N ARG A 84 -17.19 11.79 -18.85
CA ARG A 84 -15.83 12.32 -18.62
C ARG A 84 -15.56 12.64 -17.15
N GLN A 85 -16.53 13.26 -16.47
CA GLN A 85 -16.38 13.64 -15.06
C GLN A 85 -16.31 12.40 -14.15
N ILE A 86 -17.22 11.45 -14.34
CA ILE A 86 -17.26 10.20 -13.58
C ILE A 86 -16.02 9.35 -13.89
N GLY A 87 -15.62 9.25 -15.17
CA GLY A 87 -14.41 8.55 -15.58
C GLY A 87 -13.15 9.10 -14.90
N LYS A 88 -13.02 10.43 -14.78
CA LYS A 88 -11.91 11.04 -14.03
C LYS A 88 -11.94 10.65 -12.54
N LEU A 89 -13.10 10.70 -11.90
CA LEU A 89 -13.24 10.32 -10.48
C LEU A 89 -12.93 8.84 -10.26
N ASN A 90 -13.46 7.96 -11.13
CA ASN A 90 -13.20 6.52 -11.09
C ASN A 90 -11.72 6.20 -11.30
N SER A 91 -11.04 6.90 -12.21
CA SER A 91 -9.60 6.74 -12.42
C SER A 91 -8.80 7.09 -11.15
N GLN A 92 -9.11 8.21 -10.49
CA GLN A 92 -8.45 8.59 -9.23
C GLN A 92 -8.78 7.62 -8.09
N ARG A 93 -10.03 7.17 -8.01
CA ARG A 93 -10.47 6.16 -7.04
C ARG A 93 -9.74 4.82 -7.23
N SER A 94 -9.61 4.35 -8.47
CA SER A 94 -8.87 3.13 -8.80
C SER A 94 -7.42 3.22 -8.36
N GLN A 95 -6.77 4.36 -8.61
CA GLN A 95 -5.39 4.61 -8.17
C GLN A 95 -5.24 4.55 -6.66
N LEU A 96 -6.25 4.98 -5.90
CA LEU A 96 -6.25 4.86 -4.44
C LEU A 96 -6.50 3.42 -3.97
N HIS A 97 -7.33 2.64 -4.68
CA HIS A 97 -7.52 1.22 -4.38
C HIS A 97 -6.25 0.41 -4.60
N GLU A 98 -5.46 0.72 -5.62
CA GLU A 98 -4.13 0.10 -5.83
C GLU A 98 -3.16 0.39 -4.68
N ILE A 99 -3.21 1.60 -4.10
CA ILE A 99 -2.42 1.95 -2.92
C ILE A 99 -2.96 1.19 -1.70
N LYS A 100 -4.28 1.17 -1.52
CA LYS A 100 -4.93 0.49 -0.41
C LYS A 100 -4.64 -1.01 -0.44
N SER A 101 -4.63 -1.65 -1.60
CA SER A 101 -4.31 -3.07 -1.70
C SER A 101 -2.88 -3.39 -1.24
N SER A 102 -1.91 -2.51 -1.47
CA SER A 102 -0.56 -2.68 -0.92
C SER A 102 -0.56 -2.66 0.61
N PHE A 103 -1.32 -1.73 1.22
CA PHE A 103 -1.48 -1.69 2.68
C PHE A 103 -2.26 -2.89 3.22
N ASP A 104 -3.34 -3.28 2.56
CA ASP A 104 -4.16 -4.42 2.96
C ASP A 104 -3.34 -5.72 2.89
N GLU A 105 -2.47 -5.86 1.89
CA GLU A 105 -1.57 -7.00 1.76
C GLU A 105 -0.63 -7.09 2.97
N VAL A 106 0.14 -6.05 3.26
CA VAL A 106 1.11 -6.10 4.37
C VAL A 106 0.44 -6.27 5.72
N ILE A 107 -0.79 -5.76 5.90
CA ILE A 107 -1.55 -5.89 7.15
C ILE A 107 -2.07 -7.32 7.35
N ASN A 108 -2.47 -8.00 6.27
CA ASN A 108 -3.12 -9.32 6.35
C ASN A 108 -2.21 -10.48 5.92
N SER A 109 -0.95 -10.20 5.58
CA SER A 109 0.01 -11.20 5.14
C SER A 109 0.40 -12.16 6.26
N GLU A 110 0.79 -13.37 5.88
CA GLU A 110 1.49 -14.30 6.79
C GLU A 110 2.96 -13.89 7.01
N THR A 111 3.51 -13.02 6.15
CA THR A 111 4.85 -12.47 6.33
C THR A 111 4.83 -11.38 7.40
N MET A 112 5.73 -11.46 8.38
CA MET A 112 5.89 -10.37 9.35
C MET A 112 6.53 -9.16 8.67
N PHE A 113 5.90 -8.00 8.79
CA PHE A 113 6.45 -6.72 8.36
C PHE A 113 6.82 -5.85 9.56
N HIS A 114 7.95 -5.14 9.47
CA HIS A 114 8.40 -4.22 10.50
C HIS A 114 8.69 -2.84 9.94
N TYR A 115 7.98 -1.84 10.44
CA TYR A 115 8.05 -0.47 9.97
C TYR A 115 8.93 0.40 10.87
N GLY A 116 9.96 1.00 10.30
CA GLY A 116 10.84 1.96 10.97
C GLY A 116 10.89 3.30 10.25
N THR A 117 11.20 4.37 11.00
CA THR A 117 11.39 5.70 10.43
C THR A 117 12.86 6.08 10.38
N ARG A 118 13.27 6.74 9.30
CA ARG A 118 14.54 7.45 9.20
C ARG A 118 14.30 8.94 9.50
N PRO A 119 15.20 9.60 10.25
CA PRO A 119 15.06 11.02 10.53
C PRO A 119 15.14 11.84 9.25
N ASN A 120 14.26 12.84 9.12
CA ASN A 120 14.29 13.85 8.06
C ASN A 120 14.42 15.26 8.67
N PRO A 121 15.58 15.61 9.23
CA PRO A 121 15.76 16.82 10.04
C PRO A 121 15.53 18.12 9.26
N ASP A 122 15.71 18.11 7.93
CA ASP A 122 15.59 19.30 7.08
C ASP A 122 14.21 19.44 6.41
N GLY A 123 13.32 18.45 6.56
CA GLY A 123 12.02 18.40 5.88
C GLY A 123 12.12 18.40 4.34
N LYS A 124 13.33 18.24 3.78
CA LYS A 124 13.55 18.17 2.34
C LYS A 124 13.10 16.81 1.82
N TYR A 125 12.72 16.77 0.54
CA TYR A 125 12.49 15.51 -0.14
C TYR A 125 13.81 14.72 -0.15
N LEU A 126 13.84 13.58 0.52
CA LEU A 126 14.91 12.60 0.41
C LEU A 126 14.37 11.47 -0.46
N SER A 127 15.03 11.22 -1.60
CA SER A 127 14.81 9.98 -2.34
C SER A 127 15.31 8.83 -1.49
N GLY A 128 14.45 7.85 -1.23
CA GLY A 128 14.84 6.62 -0.59
C GLY A 128 13.98 6.25 0.62
N GLY A 129 14.48 5.21 1.26
CA GLY A 129 13.79 4.36 2.23
C GLY A 129 14.53 3.02 2.17
N GLY A 130 13.82 1.94 2.40
CA GLY A 130 14.31 0.63 1.98
C GLY A 130 13.42 -0.48 2.50
N THR A 131 13.17 -1.42 1.62
CA THR A 131 12.49 -2.68 1.94
C THR A 131 13.51 -3.80 1.79
N LEU A 132 13.70 -4.59 2.84
CA LEU A 132 14.65 -5.70 2.86
C LEU A 132 14.13 -6.84 3.72
N TYR A 133 14.50 -8.07 3.38
CA TYR A 133 14.22 -9.21 4.24
C TYR A 133 15.33 -9.37 5.29
N ASN A 134 14.94 -9.38 6.56
CA ASN A 134 15.79 -9.60 7.71
C ASN A 134 15.66 -11.06 8.15
N LYS A 135 16.64 -11.87 7.75
CA LYS A 135 16.67 -13.31 8.04
C LYS A 135 16.81 -13.63 9.54
N ASP A 136 17.43 -12.74 10.32
CA ASP A 136 17.73 -13.02 11.72
C ASP A 136 16.46 -12.89 12.57
N GLU A 137 15.52 -12.04 12.12
CA GLU A 137 14.23 -11.80 12.76
C GLU A 137 13.05 -12.37 11.94
N ASP A 138 13.34 -13.11 10.87
CA ASP A 138 12.39 -13.71 9.91
C ASP A 138 11.24 -12.77 9.51
N ARG A 139 11.59 -11.57 9.04
CA ARG A 139 10.62 -10.52 8.70
C ARG A 139 11.09 -9.60 7.58
N VAL A 140 10.19 -8.83 6.99
CA VAL A 140 10.51 -7.77 6.04
C VAL A 140 10.56 -6.43 6.76
N ASP A 141 11.75 -5.81 6.78
CA ASP A 141 11.96 -4.48 7.34
C ASP A 141 11.68 -3.42 6.28
N ILE A 142 10.79 -2.48 6.61
CA ILE A 142 10.38 -1.34 5.78
C ILE A 142 10.79 -0.04 6.47
N TRP A 143 11.67 0.71 5.82
CA TRP A 143 12.15 2.00 6.31
C TRP A 143 11.68 3.13 5.43
N PHE A 144 11.03 4.13 6.03
CA PHE A 144 10.56 5.32 5.31
C PHE A 144 11.00 6.59 6.04
N TYR A 145 10.89 7.75 5.40
CA TYR A 145 11.26 9.02 6.02
C TYR A 145 10.10 9.65 6.78
N SER A 146 10.36 10.04 8.02
CA SER A 146 9.36 10.74 8.84
C SER A 146 8.91 12.03 8.14
N GLY A 147 7.59 12.26 8.12
CA GLY A 147 6.98 13.42 7.45
C GLY A 147 7.01 13.38 5.91
N LEU A 148 7.43 12.26 5.30
CA LEU A 148 7.32 12.02 3.86
C LEU A 148 6.46 10.78 3.59
N GLU A 149 5.14 10.91 3.72
CA GLU A 149 4.18 9.81 3.56
C GLU A 149 4.25 9.16 2.17
N GLY A 150 4.68 9.90 1.14
CA GLY A 150 4.96 9.32 -0.17
C GLY A 150 6.01 8.20 -0.14
N THR A 151 7.06 8.33 0.68
CA THR A 151 8.08 7.29 0.85
C THR A 151 7.50 6.07 1.56
N LEU A 152 6.60 6.26 2.52
CA LEU A 152 5.90 5.16 3.16
C LEU A 152 5.05 4.38 2.15
N VAL A 153 4.32 5.07 1.27
CA VAL A 153 3.53 4.42 0.21
C VAL A 153 4.43 3.66 -0.77
N HIS A 154 5.56 4.26 -1.17
CA HIS A 154 6.55 3.64 -2.04
C HIS A 154 7.05 2.32 -1.45
N GLU A 155 7.55 2.34 -0.21
CA GLU A 155 8.15 1.17 0.42
C GLU A 155 7.10 0.11 0.81
N THR A 156 5.87 0.53 1.13
CA THR A 156 4.76 -0.41 1.36
C THR A 156 4.41 -1.20 0.10
N ARG A 157 4.56 -0.61 -1.10
CA ARG A 157 4.38 -1.34 -2.35
C ARG A 157 5.45 -2.42 -2.54
N HIS A 158 6.70 -2.15 -2.18
CA HIS A 158 7.75 -3.17 -2.18
C HIS A 158 7.43 -4.29 -1.19
N GLY A 159 6.99 -3.95 0.02
CA GLY A 159 6.54 -4.93 1.01
C GLY A 159 5.43 -5.83 0.50
N ALA A 160 4.40 -5.25 -0.13
CA ALA A 160 3.34 -6.01 -0.78
C ALA A 160 3.86 -6.91 -1.90
N GLY A 161 4.81 -6.42 -2.71
CA GLY A 161 5.44 -7.20 -3.78
C GLY A 161 6.21 -8.42 -3.29
N TYR A 162 6.83 -8.33 -2.12
CA TYR A 162 7.45 -9.49 -1.46
C TYR A 162 6.38 -10.54 -1.11
N SER A 163 5.28 -10.11 -0.50
CA SER A 163 4.16 -10.99 -0.13
C SER A 163 3.51 -11.64 -1.36
N TRP A 164 3.40 -10.90 -2.46
CA TRP A 164 2.89 -11.40 -3.75
C TRP A 164 3.88 -12.30 -4.50
N GLY A 165 5.13 -12.41 -4.05
CA GLY A 165 6.17 -13.19 -4.71
C GLY A 165 6.67 -12.59 -6.02
N GLU A 166 6.49 -11.27 -6.22
CA GLU A 166 7.03 -10.55 -7.39
C GLU A 166 8.57 -10.50 -7.34
N TRP A 167 9.10 -10.35 -6.12
CA TRP A 167 10.51 -10.45 -5.82
C TRP A 167 10.71 -11.25 -4.53
N GLY A 168 11.91 -11.76 -4.32
CA GLY A 168 12.30 -12.48 -3.10
C GLY A 168 13.67 -12.04 -2.60
N TRP A 169 14.24 -12.74 -1.62
CA TRP A 169 15.57 -12.41 -1.10
C TRP A 169 16.54 -13.59 -1.23
N ASP A 170 17.71 -13.36 -1.82
CA ASP A 170 18.79 -14.34 -1.81
C ASP A 170 19.69 -14.11 -0.59
N ASN A 171 19.63 -15.05 0.34
CA ASN A 171 20.43 -15.04 1.56
C ASN A 171 21.93 -15.19 1.32
N GLY A 172 22.35 -15.76 0.19
CA GLY A 172 23.76 -15.93 -0.17
C GLY A 172 24.41 -14.63 -0.62
N THR A 173 23.68 -13.83 -1.42
CA THR A 173 24.15 -12.54 -1.95
C THR A 173 23.63 -11.33 -1.17
N ASN A 174 22.77 -11.56 -0.17
CA ASN A 174 22.05 -10.55 0.60
C ASN A 174 21.41 -9.48 -0.31
N SER A 175 20.73 -9.93 -1.35
CA SER A 175 20.19 -9.09 -2.42
C SER A 175 18.80 -9.57 -2.83
N PRO A 176 17.95 -8.65 -3.34
CA PRO A 176 16.68 -9.04 -3.95
C PRO A 176 16.88 -10.00 -5.14
N THR A 177 15.97 -10.95 -5.30
CA THR A 177 15.86 -11.84 -6.46
C THR A 177 14.61 -11.49 -7.24
N ASN A 178 14.68 -11.64 -8.57
CA ASN A 178 13.59 -11.30 -9.51
C ASN A 178 13.12 -9.84 -9.50
N TYR A 179 13.72 -8.98 -8.67
CA TYR A 179 13.45 -7.56 -8.60
C TYR A 179 13.87 -6.84 -9.89
N ASP A 180 12.96 -6.09 -10.49
CA ASP A 180 13.18 -5.42 -11.76
C ASP A 180 12.72 -3.95 -11.79
N TYR A 181 12.78 -3.37 -12.98
CA TYR A 181 12.39 -1.98 -13.23
C TYR A 181 10.90 -1.72 -12.92
N GLN A 182 10.04 -2.70 -13.17
CA GLN A 182 8.60 -2.58 -13.02
C GLN A 182 8.21 -2.44 -11.55
N ASP A 183 8.91 -3.13 -10.64
CA ASP A 183 8.70 -3.02 -9.19
C ASP A 183 8.91 -1.57 -8.70
N GLU A 184 10.05 -0.97 -9.07
CA GLU A 184 10.35 0.44 -8.79
C GLU A 184 9.35 1.40 -9.46
N TYR A 185 8.99 1.13 -10.71
CA TYR A 185 8.05 1.95 -11.45
C TYR A 185 6.68 1.98 -10.76
N ASP A 186 6.17 0.82 -10.32
CA ASP A 186 4.89 0.73 -9.64
C ASP A 186 4.92 1.37 -8.25
N ALA A 187 6.01 1.21 -7.50
CA ALA A 187 6.21 1.90 -6.23
C ALA A 187 6.19 3.43 -6.38
N TYR A 188 6.99 3.98 -7.32
CA TYR A 188 6.98 5.42 -7.61
C TYR A 188 5.65 5.91 -8.20
N ARG A 189 4.94 5.07 -8.96
CA ARG A 189 3.61 5.39 -9.49
C ARG A 189 2.59 5.51 -8.36
N GLN A 190 2.63 4.61 -7.38
CA GLN A 190 1.79 4.69 -6.19
C GLN A 190 2.12 5.92 -5.33
N GLU A 191 3.40 6.21 -5.06
CA GLU A 191 3.85 7.44 -4.39
C GLU A 191 3.35 8.71 -5.09
N SER A 192 3.48 8.75 -6.42
CA SER A 192 3.04 9.88 -7.25
C SER A 192 1.51 10.06 -7.19
N ASN A 193 0.76 8.96 -7.23
CA ASN A 193 -0.69 8.99 -7.09
C ASN A 193 -1.11 9.47 -5.72
N TYR A 194 -0.48 8.98 -4.64
CA TYR A 194 -0.74 9.44 -3.28
C TYR A 194 -0.50 10.94 -3.14
N THR A 195 0.67 11.41 -3.57
CA THR A 195 1.05 12.83 -3.51
C THR A 195 0.07 13.72 -4.26
N ARG A 196 -0.32 13.31 -5.47
CA ARG A 196 -1.23 14.08 -6.31
C ARG A 196 -2.67 14.10 -5.79
N ILE A 197 -3.16 12.97 -5.28
CA ILE A 197 -4.58 12.80 -4.94
C ILE A 197 -4.87 13.23 -3.50
N ILE A 198 -4.01 12.85 -2.56
CA ILE A 198 -4.21 13.06 -1.12
C ILE A 198 -3.50 14.32 -0.65
N LEU A 199 -2.19 14.44 -0.91
CA LEU A 199 -1.40 15.61 -0.49
C LEU A 199 -1.66 16.84 -1.37
N GLN A 200 -2.36 16.68 -2.50
CA GLN A 200 -2.62 17.73 -3.49
C GLN A 200 -1.34 18.39 -4.03
N GLY A 201 -0.20 17.69 -3.93
CA GLY A 201 1.09 18.13 -4.46
C GLY A 201 1.24 17.83 -5.95
N MET A 202 2.36 18.27 -6.52
CA MET A 202 2.76 17.83 -7.85
C MET A 202 3.30 16.40 -7.78
N GLY A 203 2.50 15.43 -8.23
CA GLY A 203 2.99 14.08 -8.50
C GLY A 203 3.94 14.06 -9.70
N ARG A 204 4.76 13.01 -9.79
CA ARG A 204 5.63 12.75 -10.93
C ARG A 204 4.86 12.19 -12.12
N SER A 205 5.18 12.68 -13.30
CA SER A 205 4.81 12.07 -14.58
C SER A 205 5.55 10.75 -14.82
N LYS A 206 5.06 9.96 -15.78
CA LYS A 206 5.70 8.72 -16.22
C LYS A 206 7.18 8.94 -16.58
N LEU A 207 7.48 9.99 -17.34
CA LEU A 207 8.85 10.28 -17.78
C LEU A 207 9.75 10.67 -16.61
N GLU A 208 9.25 11.43 -15.64
CA GLU A 208 10.00 11.76 -14.42
C GLU A 208 10.29 10.52 -13.58
N ILE A 209 9.32 9.61 -13.41
CA ILE A 209 9.54 8.33 -12.73
C ILE A 209 10.62 7.52 -13.45
N MET A 210 10.51 7.38 -14.77
CA MET A 210 11.50 6.69 -15.59
C MET A 210 12.91 7.28 -15.42
N ASN A 211 13.02 8.61 -15.38
CA ASN A 211 14.30 9.28 -15.22
C ASN A 211 14.87 9.09 -13.81
N VAL A 212 14.05 9.16 -12.77
CA VAL A 212 14.48 8.91 -11.38
C VAL A 212 15.04 7.50 -11.25
N ILE A 213 14.33 6.50 -11.77
CA ILE A 213 14.79 5.10 -11.74
C ILE A 213 16.11 4.98 -12.51
N LYS A 214 16.20 5.50 -13.74
CA LYS A 214 17.46 5.47 -14.52
C LYS A 214 18.63 6.13 -13.80
N VAL A 215 18.41 7.24 -13.10
CA VAL A 215 19.48 7.94 -12.36
C VAL A 215 19.91 7.15 -11.13
N ASN A 216 18.95 6.64 -10.36
CA ASN A 216 19.23 5.91 -9.12
C ASN A 216 19.80 4.50 -9.37
N TYR A 217 19.48 3.92 -10.53
CA TYR A 217 19.65 2.50 -10.78
C TYR A 217 20.34 2.15 -12.10
N GLY A 218 20.71 3.14 -12.93
CA GLY A 218 21.31 2.93 -14.26
C GLY A 218 22.68 2.25 -14.28
N ASN A 219 23.35 2.12 -13.11
CA ASN A 219 24.62 1.38 -12.97
C ASN A 219 24.44 -0.01 -12.33
N LYS A 220 23.23 -0.36 -11.91
CA LYS A 220 22.91 -1.68 -11.37
C LYS A 220 22.27 -2.47 -12.50
N ASP A 221 22.75 -3.68 -12.74
CA ASP A 221 22.12 -4.64 -13.65
C ASP A 221 20.77 -5.11 -13.04
N TYR A 222 19.80 -4.20 -12.90
CA TYR A 222 18.42 -4.64 -12.81
C TYR A 222 18.16 -5.35 -14.11
N ILE A 223 17.88 -6.65 -14.02
CA ILE A 223 17.43 -7.41 -15.16
C ILE A 223 16.11 -6.74 -15.53
N ILE A 224 16.14 -5.82 -16.48
CA ILE A 224 14.96 -5.41 -17.22
C ILE A 224 14.58 -6.69 -17.97
N LYS A 225 13.87 -7.61 -17.31
CA LYS A 225 13.24 -8.71 -18.01
C LYS A 225 12.29 -8.01 -18.96
N GLU A 226 12.57 -8.18 -20.26
CA GLU A 226 11.78 -7.56 -21.30
C GLU A 226 10.29 -7.81 -21.04
N PHE A 227 9.51 -6.79 -21.35
CA PHE A 227 8.07 -6.74 -21.16
C PHE A 227 7.40 -7.81 -22.02
N HIS A 228 7.38 -9.07 -21.56
CA HIS A 228 6.46 -10.06 -22.10
C HIS A 228 5.09 -9.75 -21.52
N GLN A 229 4.41 -8.81 -22.18
CA GLN A 229 2.98 -8.64 -22.04
C GLN A 229 2.36 -9.96 -22.48
N TYR A 230 2.07 -10.86 -21.53
CA TYR A 230 1.21 -11.99 -21.80
C TYR A 230 -0.16 -11.40 -22.10
N CYS A 231 -0.44 -11.20 -23.39
CA CYS A 231 -1.80 -10.99 -23.85
C CYS A 231 -2.65 -12.12 -23.26
N GLU A 232 -3.78 -11.74 -22.66
CA GLU A 232 -4.76 -12.65 -22.09
C GLU A 232 -4.96 -13.86 -23.03
N PRO A 233 -5.06 -15.09 -22.50
CA PRO A 233 -5.39 -16.23 -23.34
C PRO A 233 -6.71 -15.94 -24.04
N GLU A 234 -6.70 -16.02 -25.37
CA GLU A 234 -7.93 -15.95 -26.17
C GLU A 234 -8.93 -16.97 -25.59
N LYS A 235 -10.11 -16.47 -25.23
CA LYS A 235 -11.18 -17.30 -24.69
C LYS A 235 -11.54 -18.41 -25.68
N PRO A 236 -11.91 -19.60 -25.18
CA PRO A 236 -12.27 -20.75 -26.01
C PRO A 236 -13.48 -20.49 -26.91
#